data_AF-A0A9P8GXI6-F1
#
_entry.id   AF-A0A9P8GXI6-F1
#
_cell.length_a   1.000
_cell.length_b   1.000
_cell.length_c   1.000
_cell.angle_alpha   90.00
_cell.angle_beta   90.00
_cell.angle_gamma   90.00
#
_symmetry.space_group_name_H-M   'P 1'
#
loop_
_entity.id
_entity.type
_entity.pdbx_description
1 polymer ?
#
loop_
_entity_poly.entity_id
_entity_poly.type
_entity_poly.pdbx_seq_one_letter_code
_entity_poly.pdbx_strand_id
1 'polypeptide(L)'
;MPLSLVSTALALLSITPALAAPTNNLFKRAALPAYALTYAPYTYLQSGEAWFPSDVSTHLKHMSVESNFKNVSTTVSLKTLNTFPSSDYLTSYDNVETNPAWLTSGYGKPNSKGYSAAPATIIAVEKNGFVDVFYFYFYSYNHGSLVLGSRVDNHVGDWEHSMIRFSTAGVPQNVYYSAHSSGTAYTYSAVQKVGVRPVVYSAAGSHANYATAGTQEIYPIIGDIVTDTTDAGTYWDVTQNYRGYYYTNATGVVTNAGGVDVGGIEQASETVDWLYWSGMWGDEQYPTSDSRQNCALGIDDLCHYQSGPTGPLTKNLGRTAVCQKEDGCTVKTSL
;
A
#
# COMPACT_ATOMS: atom_id res chain seq x y z
N MET A 1 7.41 -21.56 -90.00
CA MET A 1 7.03 -20.31 -89.31
C MET A 1 6.40 -20.68 -87.97
N PRO A 2 7.15 -20.62 -86.86
CA PRO A 2 6.57 -20.83 -85.53
C PRO A 2 6.06 -19.50 -84.97
N LEU A 3 4.85 -19.48 -84.41
CA LEU A 3 4.39 -18.38 -83.56
C LEU A 3 4.87 -18.65 -82.13
N SER A 4 5.69 -17.72 -81.62
CA SER A 4 6.15 -17.66 -80.23
C SER A 4 5.04 -17.10 -79.35
N LEU A 5 4.62 -17.86 -78.32
CA LEU A 5 3.80 -17.38 -77.22
C LEU A 5 4.73 -17.02 -76.06
N VAL A 6 4.97 -15.72 -75.89
CA VAL A 6 5.67 -15.17 -74.73
C VAL A 6 4.71 -15.20 -73.55
N SER A 7 5.03 -15.99 -72.52
CA SER A 7 4.30 -16.00 -71.26
C SER A 7 4.93 -14.98 -70.31
N THR A 8 4.26 -13.85 -70.12
CA THR A 8 4.62 -12.84 -69.12
C THR A 8 4.08 -13.29 -67.75
N ALA A 9 4.97 -13.77 -66.88
CA ALA A 9 4.66 -14.02 -65.48
C ALA A 9 4.50 -12.68 -64.75
N LEU A 10 3.28 -12.37 -64.33
CA LEU A 10 2.97 -11.21 -63.50
C LEU A 10 3.28 -11.56 -62.04
N ALA A 11 4.39 -11.05 -61.50
CA ALA A 11 4.70 -11.17 -60.08
C ALA A 11 3.74 -10.27 -59.30
N LEU A 12 2.76 -10.86 -58.60
CA LEU A 12 1.97 -10.15 -57.60
C LEU A 12 2.87 -9.87 -56.39
N LEU A 13 3.28 -8.60 -56.21
CA LEU A 13 3.77 -8.13 -54.93
C LEU A 13 2.60 -8.17 -53.93
N SER A 14 2.63 -9.13 -53.01
CA SER A 14 1.78 -9.13 -51.82
C SER A 14 2.26 -8.01 -50.89
N ILE A 15 1.62 -6.84 -51.00
CA ILE A 15 1.75 -5.77 -50.01
C ILE A 15 0.99 -6.23 -48.77
N THR A 16 1.68 -6.88 -47.84
CA THR A 16 1.17 -7.05 -46.48
C THR A 16 1.09 -5.66 -45.84
N PRO A 17 -0.08 -5.20 -45.38
CA PRO A 17 -0.12 -4.00 -44.58
C PRO A 17 0.66 -4.30 -43.29
N ALA A 18 1.75 -3.56 -43.08
CA ALA A 18 2.39 -3.51 -41.77
C ALA A 18 1.32 -3.06 -40.78
N LEU A 19 0.91 -3.97 -39.89
CA LEU A 19 0.13 -3.59 -38.71
C LEU A 19 1.00 -2.62 -37.93
N ALA A 20 0.70 -1.32 -38.08
CA ALA A 20 1.29 -0.29 -37.26
C ALA A 20 1.06 -0.69 -35.80
N ALA A 21 2.14 -0.77 -35.03
CA ALA A 21 2.04 -0.89 -33.59
C ALA A 21 1.10 0.23 -33.09
N PRO A 22 0.16 -0.07 -32.18
CA PRO A 22 -0.76 0.94 -31.70
C PRO A 22 0.07 2.08 -31.12
N THR A 23 -0.09 3.26 -31.71
CA THR A 23 0.44 4.51 -31.19
C THR A 23 -0.05 4.65 -29.76
N ASN A 24 0.85 5.10 -28.86
CA ASN A 24 0.57 5.44 -27.47
C ASN A 24 -0.52 6.54 -27.41
N ASN A 25 -1.77 6.16 -27.63
CA ASN A 25 -2.90 6.93 -27.20
C ASN A 25 -2.92 6.77 -25.69
N LEU A 26 -2.47 7.82 -25.00
CA LEU A 26 -2.85 8.15 -23.64
C LEU A 26 -4.38 8.30 -23.58
N PHE A 27 -5.10 7.19 -23.76
CA PHE A 27 -6.45 7.09 -23.24
C PHE A 27 -6.30 7.27 -21.76
N LYS A 28 -6.78 8.42 -21.26
CA LYS A 28 -7.01 8.67 -19.85
C LYS A 28 -7.84 7.48 -19.36
N ARG A 29 -7.18 6.49 -18.75
CA ARG A 29 -7.85 5.29 -18.25
C ARG A 29 -8.73 5.75 -17.11
N ALA A 30 -10.03 5.84 -17.35
CA ALA A 30 -10.94 6.47 -16.38
C ALA A 30 -11.12 5.62 -15.11
N ALA A 31 -11.04 4.29 -15.23
CA ALA A 31 -11.24 3.36 -14.13
C ALA A 31 -10.09 2.35 -14.00
N LEU A 32 -9.89 1.81 -12.80
CA LEU A 32 -9.05 0.64 -12.56
C LEU A 32 -9.52 -0.56 -13.42
N PRO A 33 -8.62 -1.48 -13.79
CA PRO A 33 -9.01 -2.71 -14.48
C PRO A 33 -9.99 -3.52 -13.63
N ALA A 34 -11.03 -4.10 -14.24
CA ALA A 34 -12.06 -4.83 -13.47
C ALA A 34 -11.50 -5.96 -12.59
N TYR A 35 -10.44 -6.64 -13.05
CA TYR A 35 -9.77 -7.68 -12.27
C TYR A 35 -9.15 -7.16 -10.96
N ALA A 36 -8.75 -5.88 -10.89
CA ALA A 36 -8.27 -5.26 -9.66
C ALA A 36 -9.34 -5.26 -8.56
N LEU A 37 -10.62 -5.15 -8.93
CA LEU A 37 -11.72 -5.17 -7.98
C LEU A 37 -12.24 -6.59 -7.74
N THR A 38 -12.34 -7.41 -8.81
CA THR A 38 -12.78 -8.81 -8.71
C THR A 38 -11.89 -9.63 -7.77
N TYR A 39 -10.57 -9.45 -7.87
CA TYR A 39 -9.58 -10.20 -7.09
C TYR A 39 -9.04 -9.42 -5.89
N ALA A 40 -9.57 -8.24 -5.58
CA ALA A 40 -9.13 -7.44 -4.44
C ALA A 40 -9.09 -8.29 -3.16
N PRO A 41 -8.12 -8.05 -2.26
CA PRO A 41 -7.95 -8.85 -1.05
C PRO A 41 -9.23 -8.86 -0.20
N TYR A 42 -9.46 -10.00 0.46
CA TYR A 42 -10.46 -10.16 1.50
C TYR A 42 -9.75 -10.02 2.85
N THR A 43 -9.81 -8.84 3.46
CA THR A 43 -8.96 -8.50 4.61
C THR A 43 -9.68 -8.73 5.93
N TYR A 44 -9.04 -9.42 6.87
CA TYR A 44 -9.45 -9.47 8.27
C TYR A 44 -8.54 -8.60 9.11
N LEU A 45 -9.12 -7.69 9.89
CA LEU A 45 -8.45 -7.08 11.03
C LEU A 45 -8.56 -8.05 12.21
N GLN A 46 -7.47 -8.22 12.95
CA GLN A 46 -7.47 -9.11 14.12
C GLN A 46 -8.60 -8.73 15.12
N SER A 47 -9.17 -9.72 15.80
CA SER A 47 -10.39 -9.60 16.61
C SER A 47 -10.30 -8.61 17.78
N GLY A 48 -9.10 -8.34 18.28
CA GLY A 48 -8.77 -7.37 19.32
C GLY A 48 -8.29 -6.02 18.80
N GLU A 49 -8.34 -5.76 17.49
CA GLU A 49 -7.94 -4.48 16.90
C GLU A 49 -8.71 -3.31 17.53
N ALA A 50 -7.98 -2.24 17.84
CA ALA A 50 -8.49 -0.99 18.42
C ALA A 50 -8.05 0.26 17.64
N TRP A 51 -7.12 0.14 16.71
CA TRP A 51 -6.63 1.16 15.79
C TRP A 51 -7.10 0.82 14.38
N PHE A 52 -8.27 1.32 14.02
CA PHE A 52 -8.93 0.95 12.77
C PHE A 52 -8.40 1.75 11.57
N PRO A 53 -8.71 1.34 10.33
CA PRO A 53 -8.37 2.12 9.14
C PRO A 53 -8.79 3.58 9.26
N SER A 54 -7.99 4.49 8.72
CA SER A 54 -8.21 5.93 8.80
C SER A 54 -8.10 6.57 7.42
N ASP A 55 -8.71 7.73 7.27
CA ASP A 55 -8.53 8.54 6.08
C ASP A 55 -7.36 9.50 6.28
N VAL A 56 -6.44 9.52 5.30
CA VAL A 56 -5.31 10.45 5.23
C VAL A 56 -5.78 11.91 5.37
N SER A 57 -6.95 12.27 4.81
CA SER A 57 -7.49 13.62 4.91
C SER A 57 -7.90 13.98 6.36
N THR A 58 -8.36 13.01 7.13
CA THR A 58 -8.74 13.17 8.53
C THR A 58 -7.51 13.21 9.42
N HIS A 59 -6.54 12.34 9.17
CA HIS A 59 -5.25 12.34 9.86
C HIS A 59 -4.53 13.69 9.75
N LEU A 60 -4.45 14.29 8.56
CA LEU A 60 -3.78 15.58 8.34
C LEU A 60 -4.39 16.75 9.11
N LYS A 61 -5.67 16.66 9.55
CA LYS A 61 -6.29 17.70 10.39
C LYS A 61 -5.69 17.77 11.80
N HIS A 62 -4.94 16.74 12.20
CA HIS A 62 -4.30 16.62 13.49
C HIS A 62 -2.77 16.79 13.42
N MET A 63 -2.26 17.19 12.25
CA MET A 63 -0.82 17.25 11.98
C MET A 63 -0.33 18.66 11.72
N SER A 64 0.82 18.95 12.27
CA SER A 64 1.74 20.00 11.80
C SER A 64 2.82 19.38 10.92
N VAL A 65 3.69 20.22 10.34
CA VAL A 65 4.91 19.77 9.66
C VAL A 65 6.11 20.26 10.45
N GLU A 66 7.01 19.34 10.79
CA GLU A 66 8.24 19.64 11.51
C GLU A 66 9.48 19.13 10.77
N SER A 67 10.61 19.78 11.06
CA SER A 67 11.93 19.39 10.58
C SER A 67 12.94 19.53 11.72
N ASN A 68 13.54 18.42 12.15
CA ASN A 68 14.42 18.36 13.32
C ASN A 68 13.75 18.94 14.58
N PHE A 69 12.55 18.46 14.91
CA PHE A 69 11.72 18.92 16.05
C PHE A 69 11.41 20.42 16.07
N LYS A 70 11.38 21.07 14.90
CA LYS A 70 11.01 22.49 14.76
C LYS A 70 9.84 22.61 13.82
N ASN A 71 8.82 23.34 14.27
CA ASN A 71 7.65 23.64 13.46
C ASN A 71 8.02 24.41 12.18
N VAL A 72 7.75 23.79 11.03
CA VAL A 72 7.87 24.37 9.69
C VAL A 72 6.52 24.93 9.23
N SER A 73 5.44 24.21 9.53
CA SER A 73 4.08 24.64 9.27
C SER A 73 3.14 24.16 10.36
N THR A 74 2.25 25.03 10.81
CA THR A 74 1.19 24.66 11.75
C THR A 74 -0.03 24.07 11.04
N THR A 75 -0.06 23.97 9.71
CA THR A 75 -1.15 23.34 8.96
C THR A 75 -0.64 22.58 7.74
N VAL A 76 -1.37 21.53 7.37
CA VAL A 76 -1.09 20.71 6.20
C VAL A 76 -2.39 20.14 5.64
N SER A 77 -2.40 19.89 4.33
CA SER A 77 -3.54 19.30 3.63
C SER A 77 -3.03 18.48 2.47
N LEU A 78 -3.87 17.61 1.88
CA LEU A 78 -3.48 16.84 0.69
C LEU A 78 -3.01 17.75 -0.48
N LYS A 79 -3.48 19.00 -0.56
CA LYS A 79 -3.08 19.96 -1.60
C LYS A 79 -1.71 20.59 -1.35
N THR A 80 -1.30 20.70 -0.09
CA THR A 80 -0.05 21.37 0.30
C THR A 80 1.05 20.40 0.70
N LEU A 81 0.71 19.15 1.01
CA LEU A 81 1.62 18.13 1.54
C LEU A 81 2.89 17.96 0.70
N ASN A 82 2.75 17.87 -0.63
CA ASN A 82 3.89 17.67 -1.53
C ASN A 82 4.73 18.93 -1.79
N THR A 83 4.45 20.03 -1.09
CA THR A 83 5.32 21.23 -1.12
C THR A 83 6.42 21.18 -0.07
N PHE A 84 6.31 20.27 0.90
CA PHE A 84 7.29 20.08 1.97
C PHE A 84 8.41 19.10 1.56
N PRO A 85 9.66 19.34 2.00
CA PRO A 85 10.78 18.42 1.84
C PRO A 85 10.50 16.98 2.29
N SER A 86 11.22 16.02 1.71
CA SER A 86 11.17 14.61 2.11
C SER A 86 11.84 14.33 3.45
N SER A 87 12.58 15.29 4.00
CA SER A 87 13.18 15.23 5.34
C SER A 87 12.21 15.60 6.46
N ASP A 88 11.00 16.03 6.12
CA ASP A 88 10.04 16.58 7.08
C ASP A 88 9.04 15.52 7.54
N TYR A 89 8.48 15.77 8.72
CA TYR A 89 7.64 14.85 9.48
C TYR A 89 6.26 15.47 9.69
N LEU A 90 5.20 14.68 9.47
CA LEU A 90 3.88 15.03 9.97
C LEU A 90 3.87 14.82 11.49
N THR A 91 3.75 15.88 12.27
CA THR A 91 3.86 15.79 13.73
C THR A 91 2.53 16.11 14.40
N SER A 92 2.07 15.23 15.29
CA SER A 92 0.79 15.38 15.96
C SER A 92 0.69 16.64 16.83
N TYR A 93 -0.45 17.32 16.80
CA TYR A 93 -0.76 18.35 17.79
C TYR A 93 -1.09 17.78 19.17
N ASP A 94 -1.62 16.57 19.20
CA ASP A 94 -2.20 15.96 20.39
C ASP A 94 -1.16 15.09 21.09
N ASN A 95 -1.26 14.97 22.42
CA ASN A 95 -0.45 13.98 23.12
C ASN A 95 -0.96 12.57 22.77
N VAL A 96 -0.17 11.83 22.00
CA VAL A 96 -0.46 10.47 21.54
C VAL A 96 -0.69 9.47 22.68
N GLU A 97 -0.10 9.70 23.87
CA GLU A 97 -0.32 8.83 25.05
C GLU A 97 -1.74 8.91 25.61
N THR A 98 -2.51 9.94 25.23
CA THR A 98 -3.90 10.11 25.66
C THR A 98 -4.90 9.33 24.81
N ASN A 99 -4.43 8.60 23.78
CA ASN A 99 -5.25 7.87 22.80
C ASN A 99 -6.39 8.72 22.21
N PRO A 100 -6.08 9.87 21.57
CA PRO A 100 -7.11 10.72 20.99
C PRO A 100 -7.93 9.97 19.93
N ALA A 101 -9.21 10.34 19.78
CA ALA A 101 -10.16 9.56 18.98
C ALA A 101 -9.79 9.41 17.49
N TRP A 102 -9.08 10.39 16.92
CA TRP A 102 -8.61 10.32 15.53
C TRP A 102 -7.46 9.31 15.34
N LEU A 103 -6.75 8.98 16.42
CA LEU A 103 -5.62 8.05 16.44
C LEU A 103 -6.11 6.59 16.38
N THR A 104 -7.17 6.27 17.14
CA THR A 104 -7.82 4.95 17.13
C THR A 104 -8.79 4.77 15.96
N SER A 105 -9.22 5.87 15.33
CA SER A 105 -10.06 5.87 14.13
C SER A 105 -11.34 5.02 14.26
N GLY A 106 -12.05 5.11 15.39
CA GLY A 106 -13.28 4.32 15.61
C GLY A 106 -14.34 4.44 14.51
N TYR A 107 -14.36 5.56 13.77
CA TYR A 107 -15.25 5.77 12.62
C TYR A 107 -14.91 4.89 11.41
N GLY A 108 -13.63 4.50 11.27
CA GLY A 108 -13.14 3.63 10.20
C GLY A 108 -13.18 2.14 10.55
N LYS A 109 -13.74 1.77 11.71
CA LYS A 109 -14.03 0.37 12.02
C LYS A 109 -14.99 -0.21 10.98
N PRO A 110 -14.62 -1.31 10.29
CA PRO A 110 -15.53 -1.94 9.34
C PRO A 110 -16.81 -2.46 10.03
N ASN A 111 -17.95 -2.29 9.36
CA ASN A 111 -19.22 -2.84 9.83
C ASN A 111 -19.36 -4.33 9.46
N SER A 112 -20.49 -4.95 9.81
CA SER A 112 -20.75 -6.38 9.55
C SER A 112 -20.76 -6.79 8.07
N LYS A 113 -20.81 -5.83 7.14
CA LYS A 113 -20.71 -6.06 5.69
C LYS A 113 -19.31 -5.82 5.14
N GLY A 114 -18.35 -5.46 5.99
CA GLY A 114 -16.98 -5.13 5.60
C GLY A 114 -16.78 -3.70 5.11
N TYR A 115 -17.79 -2.84 5.17
CA TYR A 115 -17.64 -1.43 4.81
C TYR A 115 -16.95 -0.64 5.92
N SER A 116 -15.91 0.11 5.56
CA SER A 116 -15.31 1.15 6.40
C SER A 116 -15.55 2.53 5.79
N ALA A 117 -15.81 3.53 6.63
CA ALA A 117 -15.89 4.92 6.19
C ALA A 117 -14.52 5.51 5.80
N ALA A 118 -13.42 4.88 6.22
CA ALA A 118 -12.07 5.24 5.78
C ALA A 118 -11.77 4.60 4.41
N PRO A 119 -11.38 5.39 3.38
CA PRO A 119 -11.11 4.84 2.06
C PRO A 119 -9.75 4.14 2.00
N ALA A 120 -9.69 2.98 1.35
CA ALA A 120 -8.42 2.39 0.94
C ALA A 120 -7.80 3.15 -0.25
N THR A 121 -6.51 2.96 -0.51
CA THR A 121 -5.83 3.50 -1.70
C THR A 121 -5.39 2.37 -2.62
N ILE A 122 -5.90 2.31 -3.85
CA ILE A 122 -5.57 1.27 -4.82
C ILE A 122 -4.73 1.87 -5.95
N ILE A 123 -3.54 1.31 -6.19
CA ILE A 123 -2.64 1.80 -7.24
C ILE A 123 -2.30 0.66 -8.20
N ALA A 124 -2.68 0.81 -9.47
CA ALA A 124 -2.31 -0.11 -10.54
C ALA A 124 -1.04 0.36 -11.25
N VAL A 125 -0.07 -0.54 -11.41
CA VAL A 125 1.22 -0.29 -12.05
C VAL A 125 1.40 -1.24 -13.22
N GLU A 126 1.29 -0.71 -14.44
CA GLU A 126 1.57 -1.50 -15.64
C GLU A 126 3.07 -1.58 -15.89
N LYS A 127 3.56 -2.80 -16.09
CA LYS A 127 4.97 -3.09 -16.34
C LYS A 127 5.12 -3.95 -17.59
N ASN A 128 6.35 -4.24 -17.97
CA ASN A 128 6.64 -5.07 -19.14
C ASN A 128 6.23 -6.53 -18.88
N GLY A 129 5.02 -6.91 -19.31
CA GLY A 129 4.53 -8.28 -19.28
C GLY A 129 3.59 -8.63 -18.11
N PHE A 130 3.35 -7.71 -17.18
CA PHE A 130 2.45 -7.91 -16.06
C PHE A 130 1.95 -6.58 -15.49
N VAL A 131 0.91 -6.63 -14.65
CA VAL A 131 0.36 -5.50 -13.92
C VAL A 131 0.40 -5.84 -12.43
N ASP A 132 1.01 -4.98 -11.62
CA ASP A 132 0.92 -5.09 -10.17
C ASP A 132 -0.17 -4.15 -9.67
N VAL A 133 -1.12 -4.67 -8.89
CA VAL A 133 -2.14 -3.86 -8.21
C VAL A 133 -1.85 -3.87 -6.72
N PHE A 134 -1.59 -2.69 -6.18
CA PHE A 134 -1.33 -2.45 -4.77
C PHE A 134 -2.60 -1.99 -4.07
N TYR A 135 -2.89 -2.58 -2.91
CA TYR A 135 -3.99 -2.19 -2.03
C TYR A 135 -3.36 -1.67 -0.74
N PHE A 136 -3.30 -0.35 -0.62
CA PHE A 136 -2.75 0.33 0.54
C PHE A 136 -3.82 0.57 1.60
N TYR A 137 -3.41 0.34 2.84
CA TYR A 137 -4.19 0.53 4.05
C TYR A 137 -3.50 1.60 4.88
N PHE A 138 -4.27 2.60 5.30
CA PHE A 138 -3.75 3.67 6.14
C PHE A 138 -4.37 3.57 7.53
N TYR A 139 -3.54 3.69 8.56
CA TYR A 139 -3.96 3.78 9.95
C TYR A 139 -3.37 5.06 10.53
N SER A 140 -4.09 5.74 11.42
CA SER A 140 -3.56 6.95 12.05
C SER A 140 -2.44 6.65 13.07
N TYR A 141 -2.23 5.38 13.42
CA TYR A 141 -1.29 4.96 14.42
C TYR A 141 -0.95 3.50 14.26
N ASN A 142 0.32 3.17 14.50
CA ASN A 142 0.80 1.81 14.71
C ASN A 142 1.02 1.62 16.21
N HIS A 143 0.32 0.65 16.79
CA HIS A 143 0.55 0.22 18.15
C HIS A 143 1.47 -1.00 18.10
N GLY A 144 2.76 -0.76 18.27
CA GLY A 144 3.81 -1.72 17.98
C GLY A 144 3.84 -2.92 18.92
N SER A 145 4.92 -3.70 18.91
CA SER A 145 4.97 -5.00 19.58
C SER A 145 5.53 -4.96 21.01
N LEU A 146 5.25 -6.00 21.81
CA LEU A 146 5.91 -6.20 23.11
C LEU A 146 7.22 -6.96 22.92
N VAL A 147 8.32 -6.37 23.39
CA VAL A 147 9.64 -7.00 23.45
C VAL A 147 10.11 -6.98 24.89
N LEU A 148 10.23 -8.17 25.50
CA LEU A 148 10.65 -8.33 26.90
C LEU A 148 9.83 -7.50 27.91
N GLY A 149 8.52 -7.31 27.64
CA GLY A 149 7.62 -6.53 28.48
C GLY A 149 7.59 -5.03 28.18
N SER A 150 8.47 -4.53 27.30
CA SER A 150 8.44 -3.15 26.81
C SER A 150 7.72 -3.07 25.47
N ARG A 151 6.80 -2.13 25.33
CA ARG A 151 6.19 -1.81 24.03
C ARG A 151 7.20 -1.00 23.21
N VAL A 152 7.46 -1.43 21.97
CA VAL A 152 8.37 -0.75 21.03
C VAL A 152 7.65 -0.49 19.72
N ASP A 153 8.26 0.33 18.86
CA ASP A 153 7.81 0.56 17.48
C ASP A 153 6.42 1.20 17.36
N ASN A 154 6.00 2.01 18.35
CA ASN A 154 4.81 2.82 18.16
C ASN A 154 5.13 4.00 17.25
N HIS A 155 4.22 4.34 16.34
CA HIS A 155 4.39 5.54 15.54
C HIS A 155 3.04 6.12 15.09
N VAL A 156 3.00 7.45 14.99
CA VAL A 156 1.87 8.16 14.36
C VAL A 156 1.90 7.84 12.86
N GLY A 157 0.71 7.58 12.32
CA GLY A 157 0.47 7.18 10.94
C GLY A 157 1.15 5.88 10.54
N ASP A 158 0.49 5.12 9.68
CA ASP A 158 0.99 3.82 9.25
C ASP A 158 0.48 3.47 7.86
N TRP A 159 1.38 2.95 7.03
CA TRP A 159 1.12 2.58 5.63
C TRP A 159 1.51 1.13 5.40
N GLU A 160 0.48 0.30 5.33
CA GLU A 160 0.56 -1.12 5.03
C GLU A 160 -0.02 -1.42 3.66
N HIS A 161 0.32 -2.57 3.06
CA HIS A 161 -0.25 -2.98 1.78
C HIS A 161 -0.24 -4.47 1.50
N SER A 162 -1.17 -4.88 0.65
CA SER A 162 -0.99 -6.09 -0.14
C SER A 162 -0.80 -5.74 -1.61
N MET A 163 -0.23 -6.66 -2.38
CA MET A 163 -0.12 -6.52 -3.83
C MET A 163 -0.51 -7.84 -4.50
N ILE A 164 -1.25 -7.73 -5.61
CA ILE A 164 -1.53 -8.86 -6.49
C ILE A 164 -0.93 -8.57 -7.86
N ARG A 165 -0.10 -9.50 -8.33
CA ARG A 165 0.46 -9.47 -9.69
C ARG A 165 -0.48 -10.17 -10.65
N PHE A 166 -0.76 -9.56 -11.79
CA PHE A 166 -1.57 -10.10 -12.86
C PHE A 166 -0.76 -10.20 -14.15
N SER A 167 -1.05 -11.20 -14.97
CA SER A 167 -0.63 -11.18 -16.37
C SER A 167 -1.30 -10.00 -17.10
N THR A 168 -0.80 -9.64 -18.28
CA THR A 168 -1.45 -8.61 -19.13
C THR A 168 -2.88 -8.97 -19.54
N ALA A 169 -3.27 -10.25 -19.45
CA ALA A 169 -4.63 -10.72 -19.65
C ALA A 169 -5.53 -10.64 -18.40
N GLY A 170 -5.02 -10.11 -17.28
CA GLY A 170 -5.77 -9.96 -16.03
C GLY A 170 -5.90 -11.23 -15.19
N VAL A 171 -5.01 -12.21 -15.39
CA VAL A 171 -5.00 -13.46 -14.59
C VAL A 171 -4.05 -13.29 -13.41
N PRO A 172 -4.49 -13.49 -12.15
CA PRO A 172 -3.63 -13.33 -10.99
C PRO A 172 -2.56 -14.42 -10.93
N GLN A 173 -1.32 -14.03 -10.61
CA GLN A 173 -0.14 -14.89 -10.60
C GLN A 173 0.49 -15.01 -9.22
N ASN A 174 0.58 -13.90 -8.48
CA ASN A 174 1.24 -13.83 -7.19
C ASN A 174 0.52 -12.88 -6.24
N VAL A 175 0.73 -13.09 -4.93
CA VAL A 175 0.28 -12.19 -3.87
C VAL A 175 1.47 -11.86 -2.98
N TYR A 176 1.59 -10.60 -2.61
CA TYR A 176 2.54 -10.11 -1.63
C TYR A 176 1.80 -9.51 -0.45
N TYR A 177 2.26 -9.81 0.76
CA TYR A 177 1.73 -9.27 2.00
C TYR A 177 2.87 -8.49 2.67
N SER A 178 2.73 -7.17 2.87
CA SER A 178 3.74 -6.39 3.59
C SER A 178 3.70 -6.71 5.07
N ALA A 179 4.88 -6.76 5.69
CA ALA A 179 5.00 -6.89 7.13
C ALA A 179 6.25 -6.12 7.56
N HIS A 180 6.05 -5.11 8.41
CA HIS A 180 7.11 -4.23 8.91
C HIS A 180 7.97 -3.67 7.75
N SER A 181 9.29 -3.82 7.81
CA SER A 181 10.22 -3.35 6.77
C SER A 181 10.29 -4.23 5.51
N SER A 182 9.50 -5.30 5.41
CA SER A 182 9.48 -6.21 4.26
C SER A 182 8.09 -6.87 4.08
N GLY A 183 8.00 -8.20 4.14
CA GLY A 183 6.83 -8.96 3.75
C GLY A 183 7.16 -10.29 3.06
N THR A 184 6.12 -11.05 2.73
CA THR A 184 6.25 -12.38 2.12
C THR A 184 5.47 -12.49 0.81
N ALA A 185 6.10 -13.10 -0.21
CA ALA A 185 5.48 -13.36 -1.50
C ALA A 185 5.04 -14.84 -1.62
N TYR A 186 3.88 -15.04 -2.23
CA TYR A 186 3.32 -16.35 -2.54
C TYR A 186 2.88 -16.41 -4.01
N THR A 187 2.84 -17.62 -4.58
CA THR A 187 2.02 -17.83 -5.79
C THR A 187 0.56 -17.61 -5.44
N TYR A 188 -0.21 -17.09 -6.40
CA TYR A 188 -1.63 -16.85 -6.18
C TYR A 188 -2.36 -18.16 -5.84
N SER A 189 -1.96 -19.30 -6.40
CA SER A 189 -2.55 -20.60 -6.08
C SER A 189 -2.29 -21.06 -4.64
N ALA A 190 -1.18 -20.64 -4.01
CA ALA A 190 -0.79 -21.10 -2.67
C ALA A 190 -1.66 -20.54 -1.54
N VAL A 191 -2.16 -19.31 -1.69
CA VAL A 191 -2.83 -18.59 -0.58
C VAL A 191 -4.29 -18.98 -0.41
N GLN A 192 -4.80 -18.87 0.81
CA GLN A 192 -6.23 -19.02 1.09
C GLN A 192 -7.04 -17.94 0.36
N LYS A 193 -8.28 -18.28 -0.06
CA LYS A 193 -9.20 -17.37 -0.76
C LYS A 193 -10.62 -17.49 -0.23
N VAL A 194 -11.37 -16.39 -0.27
CA VAL A 194 -12.84 -16.39 -0.19
C VAL A 194 -13.37 -16.15 -1.61
N GLY A 195 -13.97 -17.18 -2.20
CA GLY A 195 -14.25 -17.18 -3.64
C GLY A 195 -12.94 -17.07 -4.43
N VAL A 196 -12.75 -15.96 -5.14
CA VAL A 196 -11.51 -15.65 -5.89
C VAL A 196 -10.63 -14.62 -5.19
N ARG A 197 -10.98 -14.15 -4.00
CA ARG A 197 -10.26 -13.06 -3.33
C ARG A 197 -9.25 -13.64 -2.34
N PRO A 198 -7.94 -13.35 -2.46
CA PRO A 198 -6.95 -13.83 -1.50
C PRO A 198 -7.24 -13.24 -0.11
N VAL A 199 -7.10 -14.05 0.93
CA VAL A 199 -7.33 -13.61 2.30
C VAL A 199 -6.07 -12.93 2.82
N VAL A 200 -6.25 -11.73 3.39
CA VAL A 200 -5.21 -11.01 4.12
C VAL A 200 -5.60 -11.00 5.59
N TYR A 201 -4.71 -11.41 6.47
CA TYR A 201 -4.87 -11.21 7.91
C TYR A 201 -3.95 -10.09 8.38
N SER A 202 -4.52 -8.99 8.85
CA SER A 202 -3.79 -7.84 9.40
C SER A 202 -3.64 -8.04 10.92
N ALA A 203 -2.40 -7.92 11.39
CA ALA A 203 -2.04 -8.12 12.79
C ALA A 203 -2.53 -6.97 13.67
N ALA A 204 -2.81 -7.29 14.93
CA ALA A 204 -3.32 -6.33 15.89
C ALA A 204 -2.30 -5.22 16.18
N GLY A 205 -2.67 -3.96 15.90
CA GLY A 205 -1.88 -2.78 16.21
C GLY A 205 -0.67 -2.53 15.30
N SER A 206 0.09 -3.57 14.93
CA SER A 206 1.21 -3.45 13.97
C SER A 206 0.75 -3.36 12.51
N HIS A 207 -0.50 -3.79 12.26
CA HIS A 207 -1.15 -3.88 10.95
C HIS A 207 -0.45 -4.69 9.87
N ALA A 208 0.70 -5.32 10.17
CA ALA A 208 1.43 -6.18 9.27
C ALA A 208 0.51 -7.28 8.72
N ASN A 209 0.71 -7.61 7.46
CA ASN A 209 -0.20 -8.43 6.67
C ASN A 209 0.38 -9.82 6.45
N TYR A 210 -0.45 -10.83 6.67
CA TYR A 210 -0.07 -12.23 6.61
C TYR A 210 -1.06 -13.07 5.80
N ALA A 211 -0.55 -14.16 5.24
CA ALA A 211 -1.35 -15.13 4.48
C ALA A 211 -2.08 -16.15 5.38
N THR A 212 -1.72 -16.21 6.67
CA THR A 212 -2.26 -17.15 7.67
C THR A 212 -2.75 -16.42 8.91
N ALA A 213 -3.69 -17.05 9.61
CA ALA A 213 -4.05 -16.70 10.98
C ALA A 213 -3.08 -17.35 11.98
N GLY A 214 -3.00 -16.81 13.18
CA GLY A 214 -2.21 -17.32 14.30
C GLY A 214 -1.04 -16.42 14.67
N THR A 215 -0.08 -16.99 15.39
CA THR A 215 1.17 -16.31 15.75
C THR A 215 2.08 -16.21 14.53
N GLN A 216 2.60 -15.02 14.29
CA GLN A 216 3.48 -14.69 13.16
C GLN A 216 4.85 -14.26 13.68
N GLU A 217 5.89 -14.98 13.29
CA GLU A 217 7.26 -14.67 13.70
C GLU A 217 7.81 -13.47 12.91
N ILE A 218 8.37 -12.48 13.61
CA ILE A 218 8.95 -11.28 13.00
C ILE A 218 10.46 -11.47 12.84
N TYR A 219 10.89 -11.82 11.62
CA TYR A 219 12.30 -11.92 11.24
C TYR A 219 12.87 -10.56 10.80
N PRO A 220 14.05 -10.07 11.24
CA PRO A 220 14.87 -10.40 12.40
C PRO A 220 14.99 -9.17 13.32
N ILE A 221 14.11 -9.04 14.32
CA ILE A 221 14.39 -8.19 15.48
C ILE A 221 14.75 -9.16 16.61
N ILE A 222 16.05 -9.25 16.92
CA ILE A 222 16.67 -10.04 17.99
C ILE A 222 15.93 -11.34 18.36
N GLY A 223 16.28 -12.44 17.68
CA GLY A 223 16.07 -13.81 18.18
C GLY A 223 14.63 -14.32 18.19
N ASP A 224 13.78 -13.90 17.24
CA ASP A 224 12.39 -14.37 17.10
C ASP A 224 11.52 -14.07 18.34
N ILE A 225 11.93 -13.10 19.17
CA ILE A 225 11.28 -12.77 20.45
C ILE A 225 9.97 -11.99 20.23
N VAL A 226 9.79 -11.40 19.04
CA VAL A 226 8.65 -10.55 18.71
C VAL A 226 7.73 -11.28 17.75
N THR A 227 6.45 -11.38 18.14
CA THR A 227 5.43 -12.03 17.33
C THR A 227 4.24 -11.13 17.14
N ASP A 228 3.75 -11.09 15.92
CA ASP A 228 2.43 -10.58 15.61
C ASP A 228 1.38 -11.66 15.84
N THR A 229 0.13 -11.23 16.05
CA THR A 229 -1.01 -12.14 16.16
C THR A 229 -2.07 -11.73 15.16
N THR A 230 -2.56 -12.72 14.42
CA THR A 230 -3.60 -12.55 13.41
C THR A 230 -4.74 -13.53 13.63
N ASP A 231 -5.98 -13.16 13.27
CA ASP A 231 -7.12 -14.07 13.21
C ASP A 231 -8.19 -13.56 12.24
N ALA A 232 -9.25 -14.35 12.05
CA ALA A 232 -10.40 -13.98 11.23
C ALA A 232 -11.38 -13.07 11.99
N GLY A 233 -10.90 -11.92 12.47
CA GLY A 233 -11.66 -10.94 13.22
C GLY A 233 -12.62 -10.12 12.35
N THR A 234 -12.47 -8.80 12.37
CA THR A 234 -13.38 -7.90 11.63
C THR A 234 -13.05 -7.94 10.14
N TYR A 235 -14.00 -8.40 9.32
CA TYR A 235 -13.86 -8.35 7.86
C TYR A 235 -13.85 -6.90 7.35
N TRP A 236 -12.96 -6.59 6.43
CA TRP A 236 -12.86 -5.33 5.68
C TRP A 236 -12.77 -5.60 4.19
N ASP A 237 -13.69 -4.98 3.44
CA ASP A 237 -13.73 -5.01 1.98
C ASP A 237 -13.31 -3.66 1.40
N VAL A 238 -12.06 -3.56 0.97
CA VAL A 238 -11.52 -2.34 0.36
C VAL A 238 -12.22 -1.91 -0.93
N THR A 239 -12.97 -2.79 -1.59
CA THR A 239 -13.70 -2.44 -2.82
C THR A 239 -14.95 -1.60 -2.57
N GLN A 240 -15.42 -1.54 -1.32
CA GLN A 240 -16.63 -0.80 -0.97
C GLN A 240 -16.39 0.70 -0.73
N ASN A 241 -15.14 1.12 -0.50
CA ASN A 241 -14.76 2.53 -0.33
C ASN A 241 -13.26 2.70 -0.62
N TYR A 242 -12.91 3.34 -1.74
CA TYR A 242 -11.51 3.49 -2.14
C TYR A 242 -11.24 4.68 -3.06
N ARG A 243 -9.97 5.09 -3.09
CA ARG A 243 -9.36 5.99 -4.08
C ARG A 243 -8.48 5.17 -5.02
N GLY A 244 -8.72 5.23 -6.32
CA GLY A 244 -8.01 4.44 -7.33
C GLY A 244 -7.08 5.28 -8.18
N TYR A 245 -5.88 4.77 -8.46
CA TYR A 245 -4.86 5.46 -9.24
C TYR A 245 -4.12 4.51 -10.21
N TYR A 246 -3.57 5.08 -11.27
CA TYR A 246 -2.51 4.46 -12.06
C TYR A 246 -1.18 5.12 -11.71
N TYR A 247 -0.11 4.33 -11.62
CA TYR A 247 1.26 4.83 -11.54
C TYR A 247 2.08 4.31 -12.73
N THR A 248 2.63 5.23 -13.51
CA THR A 248 3.44 4.92 -14.69
C THR A 248 4.91 4.88 -14.30
N ASN A 249 5.46 3.69 -14.09
CA ASN A 249 6.82 3.53 -13.56
C ASN A 249 7.90 4.24 -14.41
N ALA A 250 7.76 4.26 -15.73
CA ALA A 250 8.75 4.87 -16.63
C ALA A 250 8.85 6.40 -16.51
N THR A 251 7.76 7.06 -16.13
CA THR A 251 7.70 8.53 -16.03
C THR A 251 7.54 9.02 -14.60
N GLY A 252 7.28 8.11 -13.65
CA GLY A 252 6.91 8.44 -12.28
C GLY A 252 5.54 9.10 -12.16
N VAL A 253 4.69 9.09 -13.20
CA VAL A 253 3.43 9.85 -13.20
C VAL A 253 2.28 9.04 -12.60
N VAL A 254 1.59 9.64 -11.65
CA VAL A 254 0.30 9.20 -11.10
C VAL A 254 -0.86 9.86 -11.83
N THR A 255 -1.90 9.09 -12.14
CA THR A 255 -3.18 9.60 -12.67
C THR A 255 -4.36 8.98 -11.93
N ASN A 256 -5.46 9.73 -11.81
CA ASN A 256 -6.70 9.23 -11.22
C ASN A 256 -7.27 8.08 -12.06
N ALA A 257 -7.70 7.02 -11.37
CA ALA A 257 -8.34 5.82 -11.92
C ALA A 257 -9.73 5.58 -11.29
N GLY A 258 -10.37 6.65 -10.81
CA GLY A 258 -11.68 6.63 -10.17
C GLY A 258 -11.66 6.02 -8.77
N GLY A 259 -12.83 6.02 -8.13
CA GLY A 259 -12.99 5.48 -6.78
C GLY A 259 -14.45 5.10 -6.53
N VAL A 260 -14.73 4.62 -5.33
CA VAL A 260 -16.09 4.26 -4.89
C VAL A 260 -16.36 4.91 -3.54
N ASP A 261 -17.63 5.27 -3.32
CA ASP A 261 -18.15 5.84 -2.07
C ASP A 261 -17.42 7.14 -1.66
N VAL A 262 -17.22 7.39 -0.36
CA VAL A 262 -16.54 8.59 0.17
C VAL A 262 -15.22 8.84 -0.57
N GLY A 263 -14.36 7.81 -0.70
CA GLY A 263 -13.08 7.93 -1.40
C GLY A 263 -13.24 8.37 -2.85
N GLY A 264 -14.19 7.81 -3.59
CA GLY A 264 -14.46 8.22 -4.98
C GLY A 264 -15.03 9.63 -5.11
N ILE A 265 -15.88 10.04 -4.18
CA ILE A 265 -16.48 11.39 -4.15
C ILE A 265 -15.41 12.44 -3.85
N GLU A 266 -14.60 12.21 -2.81
CA GLU A 266 -13.61 13.16 -2.34
C GLU A 266 -12.41 13.27 -3.29
N GLN A 267 -12.01 12.16 -3.93
CA GLN A 267 -10.89 12.11 -4.88
C GLN A 267 -11.01 13.14 -6.02
N ALA A 268 -12.21 13.54 -6.42
CA ALA A 268 -12.38 14.57 -7.45
C ALA A 268 -11.84 15.95 -7.03
N SER A 269 -11.83 16.23 -5.72
CA SER A 269 -11.37 17.49 -5.13
C SER A 269 -9.94 17.41 -4.58
N GLU A 270 -9.44 16.19 -4.40
CA GLU A 270 -8.09 15.86 -3.99
C GLU A 270 -7.20 15.80 -5.25
N THR A 271 -6.10 16.55 -5.27
CA THR A 271 -5.13 16.35 -6.35
C THR A 271 -4.41 15.01 -6.14
N VAL A 272 -3.75 14.48 -7.17
CA VAL A 272 -2.87 13.30 -6.99
C VAL A 272 -1.59 13.65 -6.22
N ASP A 273 -1.34 14.94 -5.97
CA ASP A 273 -0.02 15.43 -5.56
C ASP A 273 0.42 14.89 -4.21
N TRP A 274 -0.52 14.65 -3.29
CA TRP A 274 -0.22 14.10 -1.96
C TRP A 274 0.50 12.75 -2.03
N LEU A 275 0.28 11.94 -3.09
CA LEU A 275 0.96 10.66 -3.28
C LEU A 275 2.47 10.82 -3.54
N TYR A 276 2.89 11.96 -4.11
CA TYR A 276 4.30 12.23 -4.37
C TYR A 276 5.09 12.65 -3.13
N TRP A 277 4.40 13.02 -2.05
CA TRP A 277 5.10 13.41 -0.85
C TRP A 277 5.83 12.20 -0.26
N SER A 278 7.13 12.37 -0.07
CA SER A 278 8.08 11.32 0.32
C SER A 278 8.64 11.52 1.73
N GLY A 279 8.08 12.46 2.50
CA GLY A 279 8.37 12.61 3.92
C GLY A 279 7.68 11.56 4.80
N MET A 280 7.82 11.74 6.11
CA MET A 280 7.41 10.75 7.11
C MET A 280 5.99 11.01 7.59
N TRP A 281 5.10 10.04 7.42
CA TRP A 281 3.68 10.11 7.81
C TRP A 281 3.47 9.98 9.33
N GLY A 282 4.30 10.62 10.12
CA GLY A 282 4.24 10.61 11.58
C GLY A 282 5.39 11.37 12.19
N ASP A 283 5.31 11.55 13.51
CA ASP A 283 6.28 12.27 14.31
C ASP A 283 7.71 11.76 14.04
N GLU A 284 8.70 12.63 14.18
CA GLU A 284 10.10 12.21 14.25
C GLU A 284 10.32 11.40 15.54
N GLN A 285 11.06 10.28 15.45
CA GLN A 285 11.42 9.44 16.60
C GLN A 285 11.86 10.31 17.78
N TYR A 286 11.12 10.25 18.88
CA TYR A 286 11.39 11.12 20.02
C TYR A 286 12.81 10.92 20.56
N PRO A 287 13.51 12.01 20.94
CA PRO A 287 14.84 11.91 21.52
C PRO A 287 14.78 11.16 22.86
N THR A 288 15.87 10.52 23.26
CA THR A 288 15.95 9.78 24.54
C THR A 288 15.77 10.66 25.79
N SER A 289 15.81 11.99 25.63
CA SER A 289 15.48 12.97 26.66
C SER A 289 13.97 13.21 26.82
N ASP A 290 13.13 12.80 25.87
CA ASP A 290 11.67 12.90 25.99
C ASP A 290 11.18 11.89 27.03
N SER A 291 10.33 12.33 27.96
CA SER A 291 9.83 11.48 29.05
C SER A 291 8.96 10.32 28.57
N ARG A 292 8.41 10.42 27.36
CA ARG A 292 7.59 9.40 26.71
C ARG A 292 8.44 8.35 25.99
N GLN A 293 9.74 8.63 25.80
CA GLN A 293 10.63 7.74 25.08
C GLN A 293 11.36 6.79 26.02
N ASN A 294 11.47 5.54 25.61
CA ASN A 294 12.33 4.54 26.25
C ASN A 294 12.84 3.57 25.18
N CYS A 295 14.15 3.37 25.11
CA CYS A 295 14.76 2.43 24.18
C CYS A 295 15.24 1.21 24.94
N ALA A 296 14.53 0.08 24.75
CA ALA A 296 14.85 -1.14 25.46
C ALA A 296 16.26 -1.60 25.09
N LEU A 297 17.04 -1.98 26.11
CA LEU A 297 18.44 -2.38 25.97
C LEU A 297 19.38 -1.31 25.35
N GLY A 298 18.93 -0.05 25.23
CA GLY A 298 19.68 1.01 24.56
C GLY A 298 19.84 0.78 23.06
N ILE A 299 18.94 0.01 22.43
CA ILE A 299 18.93 -0.28 21.00
C ILE A 299 17.88 0.61 20.33
N ASP A 300 18.28 1.37 19.32
CA ASP A 300 17.40 2.34 18.65
C ASP A 300 16.17 1.70 18.02
N ASP A 301 16.30 0.52 17.42
CA ASP A 301 15.16 -0.25 16.85
C ASP A 301 14.17 -0.74 17.93
N LEU A 302 14.55 -0.68 19.21
CA LEU A 302 13.71 -1.06 20.34
C LEU A 302 13.22 0.16 21.14
N CYS A 303 13.18 1.33 20.52
CA CYS A 303 12.54 2.51 21.09
C CYS A 303 11.02 2.40 21.13
N HIS A 304 10.44 2.99 22.18
CA HIS A 304 9.01 3.02 22.43
C HIS A 304 8.26 3.71 21.30
N TYR A 305 8.77 4.87 20.87
CA TYR A 305 8.29 5.58 19.68
C TYR A 305 9.34 5.54 18.58
N GLN A 306 8.90 5.28 17.35
CA GLN A 306 9.67 5.35 16.11
C GLN A 306 9.09 6.43 15.19
N SER A 307 9.85 6.79 14.16
CA SER A 307 9.35 7.69 13.11
C SER A 307 8.24 7.02 12.31
N GLY A 308 7.21 7.77 11.92
CA GLY A 308 6.18 7.28 10.99
C GLY A 308 6.77 6.90 9.62
N PRO A 309 6.12 5.99 8.88
CA PRO A 309 6.65 5.50 7.62
C PRO A 309 6.48 6.53 6.49
N THR A 310 7.23 6.35 5.41
CA THR A 310 7.00 7.08 4.16
C THR A 310 5.75 6.59 3.42
N GLY A 311 5.22 7.44 2.53
CA GLY A 311 3.96 7.20 1.81
C GLY A 311 4.00 6.15 0.69
N PRO A 312 2.86 5.88 0.03
CA PRO A 312 2.69 4.75 -0.89
C PRO A 312 3.75 4.65 -2.00
N LEU A 313 4.08 5.75 -2.69
CA LEU A 313 5.00 5.70 -3.84
C LEU A 313 6.44 5.32 -3.47
N THR A 314 6.80 5.38 -2.19
CA THR A 314 8.12 4.97 -1.69
C THR A 314 8.24 3.46 -1.46
N LYS A 315 7.14 2.70 -1.55
CA LYS A 315 7.10 1.24 -1.26
C LYS A 315 7.57 0.37 -2.44
N ASN A 316 8.52 0.88 -3.22
CA ASN A 316 9.09 0.24 -4.40
C ASN A 316 8.02 -0.27 -5.40
N LEU A 317 7.14 0.61 -5.86
CA LEU A 317 6.06 0.26 -6.81
C LEU A 317 6.61 -0.21 -8.16
N GLY A 318 7.80 0.26 -8.53
CA GLY A 318 8.48 -0.09 -9.77
C GLY A 318 9.11 -1.48 -9.82
N ARG A 319 9.08 -2.23 -8.71
CA ARG A 319 9.81 -3.50 -8.56
C ARG A 319 9.60 -4.51 -9.68
N THR A 320 10.64 -5.23 -10.09
CA THR A 320 10.51 -6.30 -11.09
C THR A 320 10.17 -7.64 -10.43
N ALA A 321 10.77 -7.93 -9.28
CA ALA A 321 10.40 -9.04 -8.43
C ALA A 321 9.01 -8.84 -7.77
N VAL A 322 8.44 -9.91 -7.21
CA VAL A 322 7.16 -9.82 -6.46
C VAL A 322 7.39 -9.17 -5.09
N CYS A 323 8.51 -9.47 -4.45
CA CYS A 323 8.90 -8.98 -3.13
C CYS A 323 9.34 -7.52 -3.18
N GLN A 324 9.05 -6.75 -2.12
CA GLN A 324 9.47 -5.34 -2.02
C GLN A 324 11.00 -5.16 -2.05
N LYS A 325 11.73 -6.04 -1.34
CA LYS A 325 13.19 -6.21 -1.46
C LYS A 325 13.44 -7.24 -2.55
N GLU A 326 14.01 -6.80 -3.67
CA GLU A 326 14.15 -7.66 -4.86
C GLU A 326 15.27 -8.71 -4.71
N ASP A 327 16.34 -8.34 -4.02
CA ASP A 327 17.46 -9.22 -3.75
C ASP A 327 17.01 -10.41 -2.89
N GLY A 328 17.27 -11.62 -3.37
CA GLY A 328 16.86 -12.85 -2.67
C GLY A 328 15.35 -13.10 -2.64
N CYS A 329 14.56 -12.41 -3.48
CA CYS A 329 13.11 -12.57 -3.49
C CYS A 329 12.70 -14.05 -3.71
N THR A 330 12.07 -14.60 -2.69
CA THR A 330 11.56 -15.97 -2.70
C THR A 330 10.04 -15.94 -2.74
N VAL A 331 9.47 -16.61 -3.75
CA VAL A 331 8.02 -16.77 -3.89
C VAL A 331 7.63 -18.17 -3.41
N LYS A 332 6.91 -18.24 -2.29
CA LYS A 332 6.44 -19.50 -1.73
C LYS A 332 5.31 -20.09 -2.58
N THR A 333 5.31 -21.41 -2.75
CA THR A 333 4.29 -22.15 -3.52
C THR A 333 3.28 -22.89 -2.65
N SER A 334 3.44 -22.80 -1.34
CA SER A 334 2.50 -23.24 -0.29
C SER A 334 2.52 -22.24 0.87
N LEU A 335 1.50 -22.30 1.73
CA LEU A 335 1.55 -21.70 3.07
C LEU A 335 2.60 -22.43 3.93
#